data_AF-A0A352S404-F1
#
_entry.id   AF-A0A352S404-F1
#
_cell.length_a   1.000
_cell.length_b   1.000
_cell.length_c   1.000
_cell.angle_alpha   90.00
_cell.angle_beta   90.00
_cell.angle_gamma   90.00
#
_symmetry.space_group_name_H-M   'P 1'
#
loop_
_entity.id
_entity.type
_entity.pdbx_description
1 polymer ?
#
loop_
_entity_poly.entity_id
_entity_poly.type
_entity_poly.pdbx_seq_one_letter_code
_entity_poly.pdbx_strand_id
1 'polypeptide(L)'
;EGRTLYFRLPARPHTTQTEFDIDKIDKLPEVAVVYAYGNMNPAAIDAAVKSGAKAIIFDATGNGSVGDYMVEPLKAARAKGVFIVRASRTGSGVVIRNGEQPDDKYDWIVTDDQIAQKARILMALALTKTNDPKALQEIFWKY
;
A
#
# COMPACT_ATOMS: atom_id res chain seq x y z
N GLU A 1 27.13 25.89 -19.14
CA GLU A 1 27.62 24.61 -18.58
C GLU A 1 27.74 24.74 -17.05
N GLY A 2 27.51 23.67 -16.29
CA GLY A 2 27.69 23.68 -14.82
C GLY A 2 26.62 24.40 -13.99
N ARG A 3 25.45 24.76 -14.55
CA ARG A 3 24.33 25.34 -13.80
C ARG A 3 23.17 24.36 -13.72
N THR A 4 22.63 24.17 -12.52
CA THR A 4 21.41 23.38 -12.30
C THR A 4 20.20 24.15 -12.77
N LEU A 5 19.33 23.49 -13.54
CA LEU A 5 18.06 24.04 -14.01
C LEU A 5 16.93 23.20 -13.42
N TYR A 6 16.03 23.83 -12.67
CA TYR A 6 14.87 23.18 -12.08
C TYR A 6 13.62 23.51 -12.90
N PHE A 7 12.89 22.48 -13.32
CA PHE A 7 11.67 22.63 -14.11
C PHE A 7 10.39 22.37 -13.33
N ARG A 8 10.47 21.60 -12.24
CA ARG A 8 9.33 21.19 -11.40
C ARG A 8 9.78 20.99 -9.96
N LEU A 9 8.82 21.06 -9.06
CA LEU A 9 8.94 20.63 -7.67
C LEU A 9 7.86 19.56 -7.40
N PRO A 10 8.12 18.59 -6.51
CA PRO A 10 7.09 17.65 -6.09
C PRO A 10 5.95 18.38 -5.37
N ALA A 11 4.71 18.01 -5.69
CA ALA A 11 3.53 18.64 -5.10
C ALA A 11 3.13 18.04 -3.73
N ARG A 12 3.45 16.76 -3.49
CA ARG A 12 3.14 16.11 -2.21
C ARG A 12 4.10 16.58 -1.12
N PRO A 13 3.61 16.82 0.12
CA PRO A 13 4.47 17.26 1.20
C PRO A 13 5.56 16.22 1.48
N HIS A 14 6.75 16.70 1.82
CA HIS A 14 7.91 15.84 2.03
C HIS A 14 8.82 16.40 3.12
N THR A 15 9.80 15.61 3.55
CA THR A 15 10.83 16.03 4.52
C THR A 15 10.21 16.61 5.81
N THR A 16 10.49 17.86 6.14
CA THR A 16 10.00 18.55 7.35
C THR A 16 8.50 18.82 7.35
N GLN A 17 7.80 18.59 6.24
CA GLN A 17 6.34 18.74 6.12
C GLN A 17 5.58 17.43 6.41
N THR A 18 6.27 16.37 6.86
CA THR A 18 5.66 15.09 7.19
C THR A 18 5.58 14.88 8.70
N GLU A 19 4.61 14.09 9.17
CA GLU A 19 4.53 13.72 10.59
C GLU A 19 5.52 12.63 11.01
N PHE A 20 6.27 12.04 10.08
CA PHE A 20 7.14 10.90 10.34
C PHE A 20 8.46 11.34 10.99
N ASP A 21 8.70 10.85 12.20
CA ASP A 21 9.85 11.21 13.03
C ASP A 21 10.55 9.92 13.44
N ILE A 22 11.71 9.66 12.83
CA ILE A 22 12.44 8.39 12.99
C ILE A 22 13.04 8.23 14.39
N ASP A 23 13.32 9.32 15.10
CA ASP A 23 13.85 9.28 16.47
C ASP A 23 12.81 8.74 17.45
N LYS A 24 11.53 8.75 17.05
CA LYS A 24 10.40 8.18 17.79
C LYS A 24 9.97 6.80 17.29
N ILE A 25 10.67 6.23 16.30
CA ILE A 25 10.37 4.93 15.71
C ILE A 25 11.44 3.94 16.12
N ASP A 26 11.09 3.03 17.04
CA ASP A 26 11.99 1.94 17.46
C ASP A 26 12.13 0.88 16.37
N LYS A 27 11.01 0.46 15.77
CA LYS A 27 10.97 -0.53 14.70
C LYS A 27 9.85 -0.22 13.71
N LEU A 28 10.14 -0.41 12.43
CA LEU A 28 9.13 -0.38 11.38
C LEU A 28 8.28 -1.67 11.38
N PRO A 29 6.95 -1.56 11.37
CA PRO A 29 6.04 -2.68 11.14
C PRO A 29 6.38 -3.46 9.87
N GLU A 30 6.25 -4.79 9.94
CA GLU A 30 6.49 -5.65 8.78
C GLU A 30 5.37 -5.44 7.75
N VAL A 31 5.76 -5.07 6.54
CA VAL A 31 4.85 -4.89 5.40
C VAL A 31 5.35 -5.74 4.24
N ALA A 32 4.54 -6.72 3.86
CA ALA A 32 4.85 -7.62 2.75
C ALA A 32 4.40 -7.02 1.42
N VAL A 33 5.09 -7.37 0.35
CA VAL A 33 4.65 -7.08 -1.03
C VAL A 33 4.40 -8.41 -1.72
N VAL A 34 3.21 -8.59 -2.29
CA VAL A 34 2.83 -9.82 -2.98
C VAL A 34 2.48 -9.49 -4.42
N TYR A 35 3.24 -10.07 -5.34
CA TYR A 35 3.06 -9.87 -6.78
C TYR A 35 1.91 -10.71 -7.31
N ALA A 36 0.90 -10.07 -7.91
CA ALA A 36 -0.22 -10.77 -8.50
C ALA A 36 0.06 -11.15 -9.96
N TYR A 37 -0.48 -12.29 -10.37
CA TYR A 37 -0.46 -12.79 -11.75
C TYR A 37 -1.62 -13.77 -11.95
N GLY A 38 -1.85 -14.20 -13.19
CA GLY A 38 -2.92 -15.16 -13.50
C GLY A 38 -2.73 -16.48 -12.74
N ASN A 39 -3.78 -16.95 -12.08
CA ASN A 39 -3.76 -18.15 -11.23
C ASN A 39 -2.66 -18.15 -10.15
N MET A 40 -2.39 -17.01 -9.53
CA MET A 40 -1.45 -16.94 -8.41
C MET A 40 -1.91 -17.82 -7.25
N ASN A 41 -0.96 -18.39 -6.51
CA ASN A 41 -1.28 -19.20 -5.35
C ASN A 41 -1.56 -18.30 -4.12
N PRO A 42 -2.72 -18.45 -3.43
CA PRO A 42 -3.02 -17.70 -2.21
C PRO A 42 -2.03 -17.93 -1.05
N ALA A 43 -1.21 -18.98 -1.10
CA ALA A 43 -0.24 -19.33 -0.06
C ALA A 43 0.72 -18.18 0.28
N ALA A 44 1.02 -17.27 -0.66
CA ALA A 44 1.83 -16.09 -0.38
C ALA A 44 1.16 -15.13 0.61
N ILE A 45 -0.17 -14.98 0.55
CA ILE A 45 -0.96 -14.19 1.49
C ILE A 45 -0.90 -14.83 2.87
N ASP A 46 -1.16 -16.14 2.95
CA ASP A 46 -1.10 -16.87 4.21
C ASP A 46 0.29 -16.86 4.84
N ALA A 47 1.34 -16.97 4.03
CA ALA A 47 2.72 -16.88 4.51
C ALA A 47 3.02 -15.51 5.12
N ALA A 48 2.61 -14.42 4.47
CA ALA A 48 2.78 -13.06 4.99
C ALA A 48 2.01 -12.85 6.31
N VAL A 49 0.78 -13.36 6.40
CA VAL A 49 0.01 -13.31 7.64
C VAL A 49 0.71 -14.10 8.75
N LYS A 50 1.17 -15.33 8.47
CA LYS A 50 1.87 -16.19 9.43
C LYS A 50 3.21 -15.61 9.88
N SER A 51 3.92 -14.88 9.02
CA SER A 51 5.17 -14.20 9.37
C SER A 51 4.93 -12.91 10.20
N GLY A 52 3.68 -12.55 10.46
CA GLY A 52 3.32 -11.42 11.31
C GLY A 52 3.28 -10.08 10.58
N ALA A 53 3.13 -10.08 9.24
CA ALA A 53 2.96 -8.85 8.48
C ALA A 53 1.75 -8.06 9.01
N LYS A 54 1.92 -6.75 9.18
CA LYS A 54 0.87 -5.82 9.57
C LYS A 54 0.10 -5.30 8.36
N ALA A 55 0.72 -5.31 7.18
CA ALA A 55 0.06 -5.01 5.93
C ALA A 55 0.62 -5.85 4.78
N ILE A 56 -0.20 -6.05 3.75
CA ILE A 56 0.16 -6.64 2.47
C ILE A 56 -0.13 -5.61 1.38
N ILE A 57 0.91 -5.18 0.70
CA ILE A 57 0.80 -4.48 -0.58
C ILE A 57 0.56 -5.54 -1.65
N PHE A 58 -0.66 -5.58 -2.19
CA PHE A 58 -1.05 -6.48 -3.25
C PHE A 58 -0.77 -5.83 -4.60
N ASP A 59 0.34 -6.20 -5.23
CA ASP A 59 0.82 -5.63 -6.49
C ASP A 59 0.04 -6.23 -7.67
N ALA A 60 -1.16 -5.68 -7.87
CA ALA A 60 -2.21 -6.24 -8.71
C ALA A 60 -2.03 -5.92 -10.20
N THR A 61 -2.88 -6.51 -11.04
CA THR A 61 -2.93 -6.23 -12.48
C THR A 61 -3.74 -4.96 -12.75
N GLY A 62 -3.43 -4.23 -13.84
CA GLY A 62 -4.30 -3.15 -14.34
C GLY A 62 -4.49 -2.01 -13.32
N ASN A 63 -5.74 -1.65 -13.01
CA ASN A 63 -6.08 -0.62 -12.04
C ASN A 63 -6.18 -1.18 -10.60
N GLY A 64 -5.20 -2.01 -10.24
CA GLY A 64 -5.20 -2.78 -8.99
C GLY A 64 -6.30 -3.85 -8.93
N SER A 65 -6.66 -4.45 -10.06
CA SER A 65 -7.68 -5.50 -10.15
C SER A 65 -7.26 -6.77 -9.40
N VAL A 66 -8.20 -7.36 -8.68
CA VAL A 66 -8.04 -8.60 -7.92
C VAL A 66 -8.88 -9.67 -8.60
N GLY A 67 -8.28 -10.83 -8.94
CA GLY A 67 -9.04 -11.95 -9.47
C GLY A 67 -10.00 -12.51 -8.42
N ASP A 68 -11.19 -12.94 -8.83
CA ASP A 68 -12.27 -13.37 -7.92
C ASP A 68 -11.82 -14.40 -6.86
N TYR A 69 -10.96 -15.34 -7.26
CA TYR A 69 -10.40 -16.37 -6.37
C TYR A 69 -9.47 -15.83 -5.28
N MET A 70 -8.95 -14.61 -5.43
CA MET A 70 -8.10 -13.92 -4.44
C MET A 70 -8.88 -12.99 -3.51
N VAL A 71 -10.13 -12.66 -3.81
CA VAL A 71 -10.93 -11.75 -2.98
C VAL A 71 -11.12 -12.33 -1.57
N GLU A 72 -11.55 -13.59 -1.45
CA GLU A 72 -11.74 -14.23 -0.14
C GLU A 72 -10.43 -14.41 0.65
N PRO A 73 -9.31 -14.87 0.05
CA PRO A 73 -8.01 -14.88 0.73
C PRO A 73 -7.58 -13.53 1.30
N LEU A 74 -7.74 -12.44 0.55
CA LEU A 74 -7.40 -11.10 1.00
C LEU A 74 -8.34 -10.60 2.10
N LYS A 75 -9.66 -10.86 1.99
CA LYS A 75 -10.62 -10.57 3.06
C LYS A 75 -10.31 -11.36 4.33
N ALA A 76 -9.91 -12.63 4.20
CA ALA A 76 -9.52 -13.46 5.34
C ALA A 76 -8.25 -12.93 6.03
N ALA A 77 -7.28 -12.43 5.27
CA ALA A 77 -6.12 -11.74 5.83
C ALA A 77 -6.52 -10.44 6.55
N ARG A 78 -7.43 -9.65 5.97
CA ARG A 78 -7.99 -8.45 6.62
C ARG A 78 -8.69 -8.77 7.93
N ALA A 79 -9.51 -9.82 7.96
CA ALA A 79 -10.20 -10.29 9.17
C ALA A 79 -9.24 -10.73 10.29
N LYS A 80 -7.99 -11.09 9.95
CA LYS A 80 -6.92 -11.40 10.91
C LYS A 80 -6.14 -10.15 11.35
N GLY A 81 -6.57 -8.96 10.96
CA GLY A 81 -5.97 -7.68 11.34
C GLY A 81 -4.86 -7.18 10.41
N VAL A 82 -4.59 -7.86 9.27
CA VAL A 82 -3.59 -7.42 8.30
C VAL A 82 -4.20 -6.45 7.32
N PHE A 83 -3.66 -5.24 7.17
CA PHE A 83 -4.17 -4.29 6.19
C PHE A 83 -3.90 -4.77 4.76
N ILE A 84 -4.88 -4.63 3.88
CA ILE A 84 -4.73 -4.92 2.46
C ILE A 84 -4.66 -3.60 1.71
N VAL A 85 -3.57 -3.41 0.97
CA VAL A 85 -3.32 -2.22 0.18
C VAL A 85 -3.21 -2.63 -1.29
N ARG A 86 -4.16 -2.23 -2.14
CA ARG A 86 -4.12 -2.50 -3.57
C ARG A 86 -3.15 -1.55 -4.26
N ALA A 87 -2.13 -2.13 -4.87
CA ALA A 87 -1.16 -1.46 -5.74
C ALA A 87 -1.31 -1.99 -7.19
N SER A 88 -0.48 -1.50 -8.10
CA SER A 88 -0.43 -1.99 -9.47
C SER A 88 0.96 -2.24 -10.00
N ARG A 89 1.12 -3.38 -10.66
CA ARG A 89 2.36 -3.81 -11.31
C ARG A 89 2.59 -3.15 -12.67
N THR A 90 1.68 -2.29 -13.14
CA THR A 90 1.81 -1.56 -14.42
C THR A 90 2.97 -0.58 -14.42
N GLY A 91 3.46 -0.18 -13.25
CA GLY A 91 4.62 0.69 -13.07
C GLY A 91 4.31 2.20 -13.14
N SER A 92 3.10 2.58 -13.55
CA SER A 92 2.60 3.96 -13.52
C SER A 92 1.07 4.00 -13.56
N GLY A 93 0.52 5.18 -13.26
CA GLY A 93 -0.92 5.41 -13.17
C GLY A 93 -1.44 5.27 -11.74
N VAL A 94 -2.71 5.65 -11.55
CA VAL A 94 -3.39 5.62 -10.25
C VAL A 94 -4.15 4.31 -10.07
N VAL A 95 -4.20 3.82 -8.83
CA VAL A 95 -5.15 2.78 -8.40
C VAL A 95 -6.40 3.47 -7.83
N ILE A 96 -7.53 3.33 -8.52
CA ILE A 96 -8.78 3.99 -8.15
C ILE A 96 -9.46 3.24 -6.99
N ARG A 97 -9.78 3.98 -5.91
CA ARG A 97 -10.58 3.49 -4.78
C ARG A 97 -12.02 3.28 -5.20
N ASN A 98 -12.62 2.15 -4.80
CA ASN A 98 -13.98 1.74 -5.18
C ASN A 98 -14.20 1.63 -6.70
N GLY A 99 -13.12 1.41 -7.48
CA GLY A 99 -13.19 1.14 -8.91
C GLY A 99 -13.29 -0.36 -9.18
N GLU A 100 -12.13 -1.01 -9.35
CA GLU A 100 -12.04 -2.45 -9.64
C GLU A 100 -12.54 -3.36 -8.52
N GLN A 101 -12.58 -2.84 -7.28
CA GLN A 101 -13.00 -3.57 -6.08
C GLN A 101 -13.76 -2.61 -5.16
N PRO A 102 -14.78 -3.09 -4.41
CA PRO A 102 -15.50 -2.27 -3.44
C PRO A 102 -14.68 -2.13 -2.15
N ASP A 103 -13.59 -1.37 -2.21
CA ASP A 103 -12.60 -1.23 -1.13
C ASP A 103 -13.23 -0.90 0.22
N ASP A 104 -14.20 0.01 0.24
CA ASP A 104 -14.87 0.42 1.48
C ASP A 104 -15.66 -0.72 2.13
N LYS A 105 -16.19 -1.64 1.32
CA LYS A 105 -16.88 -2.84 1.81
C LYS A 105 -15.90 -3.84 2.42
N TYR A 106 -14.67 -3.87 1.93
CA TYR A 106 -13.64 -4.83 2.36
C TYR A 106 -12.62 -4.24 3.34
N ASP A 107 -12.75 -2.95 3.66
CA ASP A 107 -11.78 -2.21 4.47
C ASP A 107 -10.37 -2.28 3.87
N TRP A 108 -10.29 -2.08 2.55
CA TRP A 108 -9.05 -2.06 1.78
C TRP A 108 -8.61 -0.63 1.48
N ILE A 109 -7.30 -0.46 1.27
CA ILE A 109 -6.65 0.81 0.96
C ILE A 109 -6.13 0.74 -0.48
N VAL A 110 -6.04 1.87 -1.17
CA VAL A 110 -5.36 1.99 -2.48
C VAL A 110 -4.13 2.88 -2.37
N THR A 111 -3.12 2.59 -3.19
CA THR A 111 -1.84 3.29 -3.19
C THR A 111 -1.84 4.65 -3.88
N ASP A 112 -2.96 5.07 -4.47
CA ASP A 112 -3.00 6.14 -5.47
C ASP A 112 -1.98 5.83 -6.60
N ASP A 113 -0.98 6.67 -6.82
CA ASP A 113 0.07 6.49 -7.85
C ASP A 113 1.35 5.80 -7.35
N GLN A 114 1.42 5.42 -6.07
CA GLN A 114 2.61 4.80 -5.51
C GLN A 114 2.75 3.35 -6.00
N ILE A 115 3.85 3.05 -6.68
CA ILE A 115 4.24 1.68 -7.01
C ILE A 115 4.49 0.86 -5.74
N ALA A 116 4.32 -0.47 -5.82
CA ALA A 116 4.23 -1.34 -4.64
C ALA A 116 5.40 -1.21 -3.66
N GLN A 117 6.63 -1.11 -4.15
CA GLN A 117 7.82 -0.95 -3.31
C GLN A 117 7.89 0.40 -2.57
N LYS A 118 7.32 1.47 -3.13
CA LYS A 118 7.20 2.77 -2.46
C LYS A 118 6.05 2.76 -1.46
N ALA A 119 4.91 2.19 -1.86
CA ALA A 119 3.76 2.01 -0.99
C ALA A 119 4.10 1.20 0.27
N ARG A 120 4.97 0.19 0.16
CA ARG A 120 5.50 -0.56 1.31
C ARG A 120 6.18 0.34 2.33
N ILE A 121 6.99 1.30 1.87
CA ILE A 121 7.71 2.23 2.75
C ILE A 121 6.72 3.17 3.43
N LEU A 122 5.82 3.78 2.66
CA LEU A 122 4.80 4.68 3.21
C LEU A 122 3.91 3.96 4.22
N MET A 123 3.45 2.75 3.94
CA MET A 123 2.61 1.97 4.86
C MET A 123 3.35 1.63 6.16
N ALA A 124 4.63 1.27 6.10
CA ALA A 124 5.42 0.99 7.30
C ALA A 124 5.54 2.23 8.21
N LEU A 125 5.73 3.41 7.61
CA LEU A 125 5.73 4.68 8.35
C LEU A 125 4.34 5.05 8.88
N ALA A 126 3.30 4.88 8.06
CA ALA A 126 1.92 5.18 8.40
C ALA A 126 1.45 4.38 9.64
N LEU A 127 1.82 3.10 9.68
CA LEU A 127 1.50 2.20 10.80
C LEU A 127 2.23 2.58 12.11
N THR A 128 3.23 3.47 12.09
CA THR A 128 3.82 4.02 13.32
C THR A 128 3.00 5.17 13.88
N LYS A 129 1.98 5.65 13.15
CA LYS A 129 1.14 6.80 13.52
C LYS A 129 -0.29 6.40 13.82
N THR A 130 -0.84 5.48 13.05
CA THR A 130 -2.25 5.10 13.16
C THR A 130 -2.50 3.68 12.69
N ASN A 131 -3.55 3.07 13.23
CA ASN A 131 -4.15 1.81 12.75
C ASN A 131 -5.59 2.03 12.28
N ASP A 132 -6.03 3.28 12.08
CA ASP A 132 -7.33 3.59 11.48
C ASP A 132 -7.24 3.50 9.94
N PRO A 133 -8.00 2.60 9.29
CA PRO A 133 -7.98 2.45 7.83
C PRO A 133 -8.24 3.75 7.06
N LYS A 134 -9.11 4.63 7.58
CA LYS A 134 -9.43 5.90 6.92
C LYS A 134 -8.25 6.86 6.96
N ALA A 135 -7.65 7.04 8.13
CA ALA A 135 -6.42 7.83 8.26
C ALA A 135 -5.26 7.26 7.44
N LEU A 136 -5.12 5.93 7.35
CA LEU A 136 -4.12 5.30 6.49
C LEU A 136 -4.36 5.62 5.00
N GLN A 137 -5.61 5.60 4.55
CA GLN A 137 -5.95 5.99 3.18
C GLN A 137 -5.67 7.48 2.91
N GLU A 138 -5.97 8.36 3.87
CA GLU A 138 -5.64 9.79 3.77
C GLU A 138 -4.13 10.01 3.65
N ILE A 139 -3.32 9.24 4.38
CA ILE A 139 -1.85 9.26 4.26
C ILE A 139 -1.41 8.89 2.83
N PHE A 140 -2.00 7.87 2.21
CA PHE A 140 -1.68 7.48 0.83
C PHE A 140 -2.07 8.54 -0.21
N TRP A 141 -3.13 9.32 0.03
CA TRP A 141 -3.47 10.44 -0.85
C TRP A 141 -2.59 11.67 -0.61
N LYS A 142 -2.10 11.84 0.62
CA LYS A 142 -1.28 12.98 1.02
C LYS A 142 0.18 12.83 0.56
N TYR A 143 0.77 11.63 0.63
CA TYR A 143 2.21 11.37 0.46
C TYR A 143 2.57 10.44 -0.70
#